data_AF-A0A1M4SFM8-F1
#
_entry.id   AF-A0A1M4SFM8-F1
#
_cell.length_a   1.000
_cell.length_b   1.000
_cell.length_c   1.000
_cell.angle_alpha   90.00
_cell.angle_beta   90.00
_cell.angle_gamma   90.00
#
_symmetry.space_group_name_H-M   'P 1'
#
loop_
_entity.id
_entity.type
_entity.pdbx_description
1 polymer ?
#
loop_
_entity_poly.entity_id
_entity_poly.type
_entity_poly.pdbx_seq_one_letter_code
_entity_poly.pdbx_strand_id
1 'polypeptide(L)'
;MHLQTAVEWFRQVATEHLTSILLCILTLAVIGAVFILRWWLRRRWHALLQESASENFHLGDPADLTTQDQEALACLKQMRREVFHAPESQLSIAFESLFQRSQDVVRRIARIYHPDKEEPEYQASLEGLLQLTQRVTARLQAIAGYGPFRVLASRRLAHYRSLYRTYQSVQESPLVQGLRKHKRIYKVARLLWNLRNIKNPFYWLGKELSQEGYFLMLRWFHIALVNQVGKEAIRLYSSRPFIHDEERDLALACLKVLHECRQSGRLDAGSLERWVVFVCGLPVLDANSKLRLIRGACSGDLPPDVEKEDFRTSRGKKWYQKGMEMVPRKDSE
;
A
#
# COMPACT_ATOMS: atom_id res chain seq x y z
N MET A 1 66.06 -0.79 -1.64
CA MET A 1 65.97 -2.00 -2.51
C MET A 1 64.62 -2.71 -2.40
N HIS A 2 64.12 -3.12 -1.22
CA HIS A 2 62.84 -3.88 -1.10
C HIS A 2 61.58 -3.19 -1.64
N LEU A 3 61.53 -1.85 -1.63
CA LEU A 3 60.40 -1.09 -2.18
C LEU A 3 60.34 -1.13 -3.71
N GLN A 4 61.48 -1.15 -4.42
CA GLN A 4 61.51 -1.21 -5.89
C GLN A 4 61.09 -2.59 -6.40
N THR A 5 61.56 -3.66 -5.75
CA THR A 5 61.18 -5.04 -6.10
C THR A 5 59.69 -5.31 -5.88
N ALA A 6 59.09 -4.70 -4.86
CA ALA A 6 57.65 -4.82 -4.60
C ALA A 6 56.80 -4.12 -5.69
N VAL A 7 57.27 -2.97 -6.20
CA VAL A 7 56.58 -2.19 -7.23
C VAL A 7 56.64 -2.88 -8.60
N GLU A 8 57.79 -3.43 -8.98
CA GLU A 8 57.94 -4.16 -10.25
C GLU A 8 57.11 -5.45 -10.28
N TRP A 9 57.11 -6.19 -9.16
CA TRP A 9 56.25 -7.36 -8.99
C TRP A 9 54.76 -7.01 -9.14
N PHE A 10 54.31 -5.91 -8.51
CA PHE A 10 52.92 -5.45 -8.64
C PHE A 10 52.55 -5.08 -10.09
N ARG A 11 53.49 -4.46 -10.82
CA ARG A 11 53.26 -4.04 -12.20
C ARG A 11 53.13 -5.24 -13.13
N GLN A 12 53.96 -6.26 -12.94
CA GLN A 12 53.92 -7.50 -13.72
C GLN A 12 52.62 -8.29 -13.47
N VAL A 13 52.23 -8.43 -12.21
CA VAL A 13 50.95 -9.06 -11.82
C VAL A 13 49.76 -8.28 -12.39
N ALA A 14 49.80 -6.94 -12.39
CA ALA A 14 48.74 -6.10 -12.92
C ALA A 14 48.57 -6.23 -14.45
N THR A 15 49.66 -6.41 -15.19
CA THR A 15 49.61 -6.59 -16.65
C THR A 15 49.15 -7.99 -17.05
N GLU A 16 49.61 -9.03 -16.34
CA GLU A 16 49.26 -10.43 -16.65
C GLU A 16 47.82 -10.77 -16.24
N HIS A 17 47.25 -10.05 -15.27
CA HIS A 17 45.91 -10.31 -14.75
C HIS A 17 44.92 -9.15 -14.92
N LEU A 18 45.16 -8.22 -15.85
CA LEU A 18 44.30 -7.05 -16.08
C LEU A 18 42.83 -7.43 -16.34
N THR A 19 42.60 -8.49 -17.12
CA THR A 19 41.25 -9.02 -17.41
C THR A 19 40.57 -9.56 -16.15
N SER A 20 41.28 -10.31 -15.32
CA SER A 20 40.79 -10.82 -14.04
C SER A 20 40.48 -9.70 -13.05
N ILE A 21 41.30 -8.65 -13.01
CA ILE A 21 41.09 -7.46 -12.18
C ILE A 21 39.84 -6.72 -12.64
N LEU A 22 39.67 -6.47 -13.94
CA LEU A 22 38.48 -5.82 -14.49
C LEU A 22 37.20 -6.61 -14.21
N LEU A 23 37.23 -7.94 -14.35
CA LEU A 23 36.09 -8.81 -14.05
C LEU A 23 35.76 -8.79 -12.54
N CYS A 24 36.78 -8.75 -11.68
CA CYS A 24 36.60 -8.60 -10.24
C CYS A 24 35.97 -7.24 -9.87
N ILE A 25 36.45 -6.14 -10.47
CA ILE A 25 35.87 -4.80 -10.27
C ILE A 25 34.42 -4.76 -10.76
N LEU A 26 34.13 -5.32 -11.93
CA LEU A 26 32.78 -5.36 -12.49
C LEU A 26 31.83 -6.16 -11.60
N THR A 27 32.25 -7.31 -11.11
CA THR A 27 31.44 -8.14 -10.19
C THR A 27 31.19 -7.41 -8.86
N LEU A 28 32.21 -6.77 -8.28
CA LEU A 28 32.05 -5.94 -7.08
C LEU A 28 31.12 -4.74 -7.32
N ALA A 29 31.21 -4.09 -8.48
CA ALA A 29 30.33 -2.98 -8.85
C ALA A 29 28.87 -3.42 -8.97
N VAL A 30 28.61 -4.57 -9.62
CA VAL A 30 27.26 -5.15 -9.72
C VAL A 30 26.72 -5.52 -8.33
N ILE A 31 27.53 -6.16 -7.48
CA ILE A 31 27.15 -6.50 -6.10
C ILE A 31 26.82 -5.22 -5.31
N GLY A 32 27.66 -4.18 -5.43
CA GLY A 32 27.45 -2.88 -4.80
C GLY A 32 26.16 -2.20 -5.26
N ALA A 33 25.90 -2.17 -6.57
CA ALA A 33 24.69 -1.60 -7.15
C ALA A 33 23.42 -2.33 -6.66
N VAL A 34 23.44 -3.67 -6.63
CA VAL A 34 22.33 -4.46 -6.08
C VAL A 34 22.11 -4.17 -4.59
N PHE A 35 23.19 -4.02 -3.81
CA PHE A 35 23.08 -3.70 -2.39
C PHE A 35 22.50 -2.30 -2.15
N ILE A 36 22.94 -1.30 -2.91
CA ILE A 36 22.42 0.07 -2.85
C ILE A 36 20.94 0.11 -3.24
N LEU A 37 20.57 -0.53 -4.36
CA LEU A 37 19.19 -0.62 -4.81
C LEU A 37 18.30 -1.30 -3.76
N ARG A 38 18.79 -2.37 -3.12
CA ARG A 38 18.09 -3.05 -2.04
C ARG A 38 17.88 -2.15 -0.83
N TRP A 39 18.93 -1.47 -0.37
CA TRP A 39 18.85 -0.57 0.76
C TRP A 39 17.86 0.57 0.48
N TRP A 40 17.88 1.12 -0.73
CA TRP A 40 16.96 2.16 -1.17
C TRP A 40 15.51 1.67 -1.22
N LEU A 41 15.24 0.52 -1.85
CA LEU A 41 13.90 -0.09 -1.92
C LEU A 41 13.35 -0.37 -0.52
N ARG A 42 14.17 -0.96 0.36
CA ARG A 42 13.79 -1.24 1.75
C ARG A 42 13.43 0.04 2.50
N ARG A 43 14.25 1.09 2.38
CA ARG A 43 13.99 2.38 3.02
C ARG A 43 12.72 3.02 2.47
N ARG A 44 12.52 2.97 1.15
CA ARG A 44 11.31 3.49 0.49
C ARG A 44 10.05 2.75 0.96
N TRP A 45 10.10 1.43 1.05
CA TRP A 45 8.97 0.62 1.49
C TRP A 45 8.65 0.80 2.97
N HIS A 46 9.68 0.89 3.83
CA HIS A 46 9.48 1.24 5.22
C HIS A 46 8.88 2.64 5.38
N ALA A 47 9.31 3.61 4.59
CA ALA A 47 8.72 4.95 4.59
C ALA A 47 7.24 4.91 4.17
N LEU A 48 6.88 4.18 3.11
CA LEU A 48 5.49 4.00 2.68
C LEU A 48 4.64 3.27 3.73
N LEU A 49 5.20 2.25 4.38
CA LEU A 49 4.55 1.55 5.48
C LEU A 49 4.30 2.48 6.67
N GLN A 50 5.31 3.26 7.05
CA GLN A 50 5.20 4.22 8.14
C GLN A 50 4.18 5.30 7.81
N GLU A 51 4.19 5.82 6.59
CA GLU A 51 3.19 6.76 6.07
C GLU A 51 1.78 6.16 6.16
N SER A 52 1.56 4.94 5.66
CA SER A 52 0.27 4.25 5.74
C SER A 52 -0.19 3.94 7.18
N ALA A 53 0.75 3.72 8.10
CA ALA A 53 0.46 3.50 9.52
C ALA A 53 0.20 4.83 10.27
N SER A 54 0.82 5.93 9.83
CA SER A 54 0.69 7.26 10.43
C SER A 54 -0.36 8.14 9.80
N GLU A 55 -0.90 7.76 8.63
CA GLU A 55 -1.88 8.51 7.86
C GLU A 55 -3.03 8.94 8.76
N ASN A 56 -3.20 10.25 8.93
CA ASN A 56 -4.29 10.82 9.69
C ASN A 56 -5.50 10.87 8.76
N PHE A 57 -6.63 10.33 9.23
CA PHE A 57 -7.86 10.40 8.47
C PHE A 57 -8.74 11.52 8.99
N HIS A 58 -9.43 12.14 8.06
CA HIS A 58 -10.45 13.14 8.35
C HIS A 58 -11.82 12.48 8.17
N LEU A 59 -12.59 12.47 9.25
CA LEU A 59 -14.01 12.13 9.26
C LEU A 59 -14.78 13.44 9.05
N GLY A 60 -15.27 13.69 7.84
CA GLY A 60 -16.00 14.94 7.55
C GLY A 60 -15.18 16.21 7.84
N ASP A 61 -15.86 17.25 8.31
CA ASP A 61 -15.20 18.46 8.81
C ASP A 61 -14.63 18.21 10.23
N PRO A 62 -13.34 18.48 10.48
CA PRO A 62 -12.75 18.32 11.82
C PRO A 62 -13.48 19.12 12.92
N ALA A 63 -14.18 20.20 12.57
CA ALA A 63 -15.00 20.96 13.52
C ALA A 63 -16.22 20.17 14.05
N ASP A 64 -16.68 19.17 13.30
CA ASP A 64 -17.89 18.41 13.61
C ASP A 64 -17.64 17.08 14.31
N LEU A 65 -16.38 16.76 14.65
CA LEU A 65 -16.00 15.47 15.21
C LEU A 65 -16.49 15.28 16.64
N THR A 66 -17.25 14.21 16.87
CA THR A 66 -17.60 13.80 18.23
C THR A 66 -16.38 13.25 18.98
N THR A 67 -16.42 13.24 20.31
CA THR A 67 -15.40 12.56 21.13
C THR A 67 -15.26 11.09 20.77
N GLN A 68 -16.37 10.40 20.50
CA GLN A 68 -16.37 9.00 20.06
C GLN A 68 -15.65 8.82 18.71
N ASP A 69 -15.82 9.74 17.76
CA ASP A 69 -15.13 9.69 16.47
C ASP A 69 -13.61 9.83 16.64
N GLN A 70 -13.17 10.74 17.51
CA GLN A 70 -11.76 10.93 17.81
C GLN A 70 -11.15 9.70 18.48
N GLU A 71 -11.88 9.09 19.43
CA GLU A 71 -11.48 7.84 20.09
C GLU A 71 -11.41 6.68 19.10
N ALA A 72 -12.38 6.57 18.18
CA ALA A 72 -12.39 5.53 17.16
C ALA A 72 -11.23 5.66 16.17
N LEU A 73 -10.91 6.89 15.74
CA LEU A 73 -9.72 7.16 14.93
C LEU A 73 -8.41 6.84 15.67
N ALA A 74 -8.32 7.17 16.96
CA ALA A 74 -7.17 6.83 17.79
C ALA A 74 -7.02 5.31 17.96
N CYS A 75 -8.13 4.60 18.20
CA CYS A 75 -8.19 3.14 18.26
C CYS A 75 -7.73 2.51 16.93
N LEU A 76 -8.19 3.02 15.78
CA LEU A 76 -7.76 2.56 14.47
C LEU A 76 -6.25 2.80 14.24
N LYS A 77 -5.73 3.95 14.66
CA LYS A 77 -4.29 4.25 14.60
C LYS A 77 -3.48 3.30 15.47
N GLN A 78 -3.97 2.96 16.66
CA GLN A 78 -3.37 1.96 17.53
C GLN A 78 -3.36 0.57 16.87
N MET A 79 -4.48 0.11 16.32
CA MET A 79 -4.56 -1.18 15.62
C MET A 79 -3.58 -1.29 14.44
N ARG A 80 -3.39 -0.21 13.68
CA ARG A 80 -2.38 -0.17 12.61
C ARG A 80 -0.95 -0.30 13.15
N ARG A 81 -0.64 0.35 14.29
CA ARG A 81 0.66 0.22 14.98
C ARG A 81 0.87 -1.20 15.51
N GLU A 82 -0.16 -1.82 16.08
CA GLU A 82 -0.11 -3.21 16.54
C GLU A 82 0.29 -4.15 15.38
N VAL A 83 -0.30 -3.99 14.20
CA VAL A 83 0.11 -4.74 12.99
C VAL A 83 1.55 -4.40 12.56
N PHE A 84 1.93 -3.13 12.62
CA PHE A 84 3.27 -2.70 12.21
C PHE A 84 4.37 -3.35 13.06
N HIS A 85 4.12 -3.52 14.36
CA HIS A 85 5.05 -4.14 15.30
C HIS A 85 4.84 -5.65 15.50
N ALA A 86 3.77 -6.22 14.94
CA ALA A 86 3.48 -7.64 15.08
C ALA A 86 4.61 -8.51 14.49
N PRO A 87 5.01 -9.59 15.19
CA PRO A 87 5.97 -10.55 14.65
C PRO A 87 5.42 -11.22 13.39
N GLU A 88 6.33 -11.62 12.51
CA GLU A 88 6.00 -12.25 11.21
C GLU A 88 5.12 -13.49 11.34
N SER A 89 5.24 -14.24 12.44
CA SER A 89 4.43 -15.43 12.74
C SER A 89 2.94 -15.13 12.99
N GLN A 90 2.59 -13.89 13.33
CA GLN A 90 1.20 -13.47 13.55
C GLN A 90 0.56 -12.87 12.29
N LEU A 91 1.36 -12.64 11.24
CA LEU A 91 0.90 -12.11 9.97
C LEU A 91 0.66 -13.29 9.03
N SER A 92 -0.61 -13.67 8.88
CA SER A 92 -1.05 -14.79 8.06
C SER A 92 -2.09 -14.33 7.04
N ILE A 93 -1.98 -14.82 5.80
CA ILE A 93 -2.98 -14.63 4.73
C ILE A 93 -3.99 -15.79 4.72
N ALA A 94 -4.04 -16.61 5.77
CA ALA A 94 -5.10 -17.61 5.89
C ALA A 94 -6.45 -16.89 5.99
N PHE A 95 -7.47 -17.43 5.32
CA PHE A 95 -8.80 -16.84 5.27
C PHE A 95 -9.34 -16.57 6.67
N GLU A 96 -9.19 -17.54 7.58
CA GLU A 96 -9.62 -17.49 8.96
C GLU A 96 -8.93 -16.35 9.72
N SER A 97 -7.61 -16.17 9.53
CA SER A 97 -6.86 -15.10 10.20
C SER A 97 -7.21 -13.71 9.68
N LEU A 98 -7.54 -13.57 8.39
CA LEU A 98 -8.00 -12.31 7.83
C LEU A 98 -9.39 -11.96 8.36
N PHE A 99 -10.30 -12.94 8.34
CA PHE A 99 -11.66 -12.78 8.84
C PHE A 99 -11.70 -12.44 10.33
N GLN A 100 -10.96 -13.18 11.17
CA GLN A 100 -10.85 -12.91 12.61
C GLN A 100 -10.36 -11.48 12.86
N ARG A 101 -9.31 -11.05 12.16
CA ARG A 101 -8.78 -9.69 12.31
C ARG A 101 -9.80 -8.63 11.88
N SER A 102 -10.57 -8.87 10.82
CA SER A 102 -11.63 -7.96 10.41
C SER A 102 -12.74 -7.87 11.47
N GLN A 103 -13.16 -9.00 12.04
CA GLN A 103 -14.14 -9.02 13.14
C GLN A 103 -13.64 -8.27 14.37
N ASP A 104 -12.37 -8.48 14.76
CA ASP A 104 -11.77 -7.80 15.91
C ASP A 104 -11.75 -6.28 15.72
N VAL A 105 -11.47 -5.81 14.49
CA VAL A 105 -11.52 -4.38 14.15
C VAL A 105 -12.95 -3.85 14.30
N VAL A 106 -13.94 -4.52 13.71
CA VAL A 106 -15.35 -4.12 13.80
C VAL A 106 -15.80 -4.05 15.26
N ARG A 107 -15.53 -5.08 16.05
CA ARG A 107 -15.89 -5.15 17.48
C ARG A 107 -15.25 -4.03 18.30
N ARG A 108 -13.95 -3.77 18.10
CA ARG A 108 -13.24 -2.70 18.83
C ARG A 108 -13.79 -1.32 18.52
N ILE A 109 -14.18 -1.08 17.27
CA ILE A 109 -14.81 0.19 16.87
C ILE A 109 -16.25 0.26 17.41
N ALA A 110 -17.04 -0.80 17.28
CA ALA A 110 -18.42 -0.84 17.76
C ALA A 110 -18.53 -0.52 19.26
N ARG A 111 -17.60 -1.05 20.07
CA ARG A 111 -17.50 -0.77 21.52
C ARG A 111 -17.33 0.70 21.87
N ILE A 112 -16.77 1.51 20.98
CA ILE A 112 -16.58 2.95 21.23
C ILE A 112 -17.90 3.71 21.06
N TYR A 113 -18.69 3.32 20.06
CA TYR A 113 -20.00 3.93 19.78
C TYR A 113 -21.11 3.39 20.68
N HIS A 114 -21.00 2.14 21.13
CA HIS A 114 -22.01 1.47 21.94
C HIS A 114 -21.39 0.78 23.18
N PRO A 115 -20.79 1.54 24.12
CA PRO A 115 -20.07 0.98 25.27
C PRO A 115 -20.98 0.22 26.24
N ASP A 116 -22.26 0.60 26.33
CA ASP A 116 -23.22 0.03 27.27
C ASP A 116 -23.89 -1.27 26.77
N LYS A 117 -23.52 -1.74 25.57
CA LYS A 117 -24.10 -2.94 24.96
C LYS A 117 -23.19 -4.15 25.18
N GLU A 118 -23.79 -5.29 25.50
CA GLU A 118 -23.07 -6.56 25.68
C GLU A 118 -22.43 -7.03 24.37
N GLU A 119 -23.16 -6.87 23.25
CA GLU A 119 -22.69 -7.18 21.91
C GLU A 119 -22.79 -5.95 20.98
N PRO A 120 -21.83 -5.01 21.06
CA PRO A 120 -21.84 -3.77 20.29
C PRO A 120 -21.84 -3.99 18.78
N GLU A 121 -21.19 -5.06 18.30
CA GLU A 121 -21.12 -5.39 16.87
C GLU A 121 -22.48 -5.71 16.22
N TYR A 122 -23.51 -6.05 17.00
CA TYR A 122 -24.85 -6.34 16.50
C TYR A 122 -25.80 -5.14 16.56
N GLN A 123 -25.30 -3.95 16.92
CA GLN A 123 -26.09 -2.72 16.80
C GLN A 123 -26.21 -2.24 15.34
N ALA A 124 -25.37 -2.76 14.45
CA ALA A 124 -25.48 -2.48 13.02
C ALA A 124 -26.61 -3.28 12.36
N SER A 125 -27.30 -2.66 11.40
CA SER A 125 -28.26 -3.37 10.56
C SER A 125 -27.56 -4.35 9.61
N LEU A 126 -28.27 -5.41 9.21
CA LEU A 126 -27.78 -6.37 8.21
C LEU A 126 -27.39 -5.67 6.90
N GLU A 127 -28.20 -4.70 6.45
CA GLU A 127 -27.89 -3.88 5.28
C GLU A 127 -26.56 -3.14 5.45
N GLY A 128 -26.35 -2.51 6.61
CA GLY A 128 -25.12 -1.79 6.91
C GLY A 128 -23.89 -2.70 6.90
N LEU A 129 -23.99 -3.92 7.41
CA LEU A 129 -22.92 -4.92 7.38
C LEU A 129 -22.61 -5.42 5.96
N LEU A 130 -23.64 -5.64 5.13
CA LEU A 130 -23.46 -6.00 3.73
C LEU A 130 -22.78 -4.88 2.94
N GLN A 131 -23.19 -3.63 3.17
CA GLN A 131 -22.55 -2.46 2.57
C GLN A 131 -21.10 -2.29 3.02
N LEU A 132 -20.79 -2.50 4.31
CA LEU A 132 -19.42 -2.50 4.83
C LEU A 132 -18.58 -3.54 4.08
N THR A 133 -19.08 -4.78 3.98
CA THR A 133 -18.40 -5.87 3.29
C THR A 133 -18.13 -5.51 1.84
N GLN A 134 -19.13 -5.02 1.12
CA GLN A 134 -19.00 -4.62 -0.28
C GLN A 134 -17.93 -3.54 -0.47
N ARG A 135 -17.95 -2.48 0.35
CA ARG A 135 -16.99 -1.36 0.25
C ARG A 135 -15.58 -1.79 0.61
N VAL A 136 -15.41 -2.59 1.66
CA VAL A 136 -14.11 -3.16 2.04
C VAL A 136 -13.56 -4.03 0.90
N THR A 137 -14.36 -4.94 0.35
CA THR A 137 -13.93 -5.81 -0.75
C THR A 137 -13.54 -5.00 -1.98
N ALA A 138 -14.36 -4.02 -2.40
CA ALA A 138 -14.06 -3.17 -3.55
C ALA A 138 -12.74 -2.40 -3.37
N ARG A 139 -12.52 -1.80 -2.19
CA ARG A 139 -11.28 -1.06 -1.90
C ARG A 139 -10.06 -1.97 -1.81
N LEU A 140 -10.19 -3.15 -1.22
CA LEU A 140 -9.10 -4.14 -1.19
C LEU A 140 -8.77 -4.66 -2.60
N GLN A 141 -9.77 -4.87 -3.46
CA GLN A 141 -9.57 -5.23 -4.86
C GLN A 141 -8.84 -4.12 -5.63
N ALA A 142 -9.25 -2.86 -5.45
CA ALA A 142 -8.57 -1.72 -6.05
C ALA A 142 -7.10 -1.69 -5.61
N ILE A 143 -6.84 -1.78 -4.30
CA ILE A 143 -5.49 -1.87 -3.74
C ILE A 143 -4.69 -3.05 -4.34
N ALA A 144 -5.32 -4.23 -4.47
CA ALA A 144 -4.71 -5.41 -5.06
C ALA A 144 -4.36 -5.23 -6.54
N GLY A 145 -5.08 -4.35 -7.25
CA GLY A 145 -4.84 -3.98 -8.65
C GLY A 145 -3.65 -3.05 -8.87
N TYR A 146 -3.16 -2.33 -7.83
CA TYR A 146 -2.08 -1.35 -7.95
C TYR A 146 -0.72 -1.86 -7.44
N GLY A 147 0.35 -1.42 -8.11
CA GLY A 147 1.72 -1.55 -7.62
C GLY A 147 2.20 -3.00 -7.38
N PRO A 148 3.05 -3.24 -6.35
CA PRO A 148 3.60 -4.58 -6.06
C PRO A 148 2.52 -5.59 -5.60
N PHE A 149 1.30 -5.14 -5.25
CA PHE A 149 0.21 -6.04 -4.83
C PHE A 149 -0.34 -6.89 -5.96
N ARG A 150 -0.17 -6.48 -7.22
CA ARG A 150 -0.50 -7.34 -8.36
C ARG A 150 0.28 -8.64 -8.29
N VAL A 151 1.52 -8.62 -7.79
CA VAL A 151 2.33 -9.83 -7.59
C VAL A 151 1.76 -10.69 -6.46
N LEU A 152 1.20 -10.08 -5.41
CA LEU A 152 0.55 -10.83 -4.35
C LEU A 152 -0.77 -11.46 -4.79
N ALA A 153 -1.63 -10.63 -5.38
CA ALA A 153 -2.96 -11.00 -5.82
C ALA A 153 -2.97 -12.02 -6.97
N SER A 154 -1.94 -12.01 -7.82
CA SER A 154 -1.84 -12.95 -8.96
C SER A 154 -1.40 -14.37 -8.57
N ARG A 155 -0.91 -14.61 -7.34
CA ARG A 155 -0.53 -15.95 -6.90
C ARG A 155 -1.61 -16.59 -6.05
N ARG A 156 -1.73 -17.91 -6.17
CA ARG A 156 -2.64 -18.72 -5.35
C ARG A 156 -2.24 -18.67 -3.87
N LEU A 157 -3.22 -18.57 -2.96
CA LEU A 157 -3.00 -18.62 -1.51
C LEU A 157 -2.23 -19.87 -1.05
N ALA A 158 -2.39 -21.00 -1.74
CA ALA A 158 -1.65 -22.23 -1.48
C ALA A 158 -0.12 -22.04 -1.54
N HIS A 159 0.36 -21.17 -2.44
CA HIS A 159 1.79 -20.88 -2.56
C HIS A 159 2.32 -20.13 -1.33
N TYR A 160 1.53 -19.19 -0.80
CA TYR A 160 1.88 -18.49 0.45
C TYR A 160 1.86 -19.40 1.66
N ARG A 161 0.86 -20.29 1.74
CA ARG A 161 0.81 -21.32 2.79
C ARG A 161 2.01 -22.25 2.75
N SER A 162 2.45 -22.64 1.54
CA SER A 162 3.66 -23.45 1.35
C SER A 162 4.92 -22.69 1.82
N LEU A 163 5.11 -21.44 1.40
CA LEU A 163 6.21 -20.59 1.84
C LEU A 163 6.26 -20.42 3.37
N TYR A 164 5.11 -20.16 3.98
CA TYR A 164 5.00 -20.00 5.43
C TYR A 164 5.32 -21.29 6.18
N ARG A 165 4.80 -22.44 5.72
CA ARG A 165 5.12 -23.76 6.31
C ARG A 165 6.59 -24.09 6.20
N THR A 166 7.21 -23.83 5.05
CA THR A 166 8.67 -24.03 4.88
C THR A 166 9.46 -23.12 5.80
N TYR A 167 9.02 -21.87 5.99
CA TYR A 167 9.64 -20.97 6.95
C TYR A 167 9.54 -21.49 8.39
N GLN A 168 8.34 -21.86 8.84
CA GLN A 168 8.11 -22.42 10.17
C GLN A 168 8.92 -23.70 10.37
N SER A 169 8.88 -24.65 9.44
CA SER A 169 9.61 -25.93 9.57
C SER A 169 11.12 -25.72 9.68
N VAL A 170 11.67 -24.74 8.96
CA VAL A 170 13.09 -24.38 9.09
C VAL A 170 13.36 -23.72 10.44
N GLN A 171 12.51 -22.79 10.87
CA GLN A 171 12.69 -22.04 12.12
C GLN A 171 12.51 -22.92 13.37
N GLU A 172 11.63 -23.92 13.29
CA GLU A 172 11.32 -24.86 14.36
C GLU A 172 12.27 -26.06 14.43
N SER A 173 13.14 -26.24 13.43
CA SER A 173 14.08 -27.35 13.44
C SER A 173 15.04 -27.26 14.66
N PRO A 174 15.29 -28.37 15.37
CA PRO A 174 16.14 -28.37 16.57
C PRO A 174 17.57 -27.91 16.28
N LEU A 175 18.05 -28.13 15.05
CA LEU A 175 19.31 -27.58 14.55
C LEU A 175 19.30 -26.04 14.53
N VAL A 176 18.28 -25.41 13.94
CA VAL A 176 18.18 -23.95 13.85
C VAL A 176 17.95 -23.33 15.23
N GLN A 177 17.13 -23.96 16.07
CA GLN A 177 16.92 -23.51 17.44
C GLN A 177 18.20 -23.62 18.28
N GLY A 178 18.96 -24.73 18.16
CA GLY A 178 20.26 -24.91 18.81
C GLY A 178 21.31 -23.92 18.33
N LEU A 179 21.37 -23.66 17.02
CA LEU A 179 22.23 -22.64 16.44
C LEU A 179 21.86 -21.22 16.92
N ARG A 180 20.56 -20.90 17.03
CA ARG A 180 20.08 -19.60 17.52
C ARG A 180 20.47 -19.32 18.98
N LYS A 181 20.61 -20.34 19.83
CA LYS A 181 21.13 -20.19 21.20
C LYS A 181 22.56 -19.61 21.19
N HIS A 182 23.33 -19.83 20.13
CA HIS A 182 24.69 -19.33 19.96
C HIS A 182 24.78 -18.31 18.80
N LYS A 183 24.43 -17.05 19.07
CA LYS A 183 24.43 -15.93 18.09
C LYS A 183 25.67 -15.86 17.18
N ARG A 184 26.87 -16.18 17.70
CA ARG A 184 28.12 -16.15 16.93
C ARG A 184 28.22 -17.32 15.92
N ILE A 185 27.88 -18.53 16.35
CA ILE A 185 27.88 -19.73 15.50
C ILE A 185 26.78 -19.61 14.43
N TYR A 186 25.61 -19.09 14.80
CA TYR A 186 24.55 -18.80 13.84
C TYR A 186 24.99 -17.78 12.77
N LYS A 187 25.71 -16.72 13.16
CA LYS A 187 26.27 -15.75 12.19
C LYS A 187 27.29 -16.40 11.26
N VAL A 188 28.19 -17.23 11.77
CA VAL A 188 29.22 -17.92 10.97
C VAL A 188 28.62 -18.98 10.05
N ALA A 189 27.68 -19.79 10.55
CA ALA A 189 26.95 -20.78 9.75
C ALA A 189 26.13 -20.10 8.64
N ARG A 190 25.48 -18.97 8.95
CA ARG A 190 24.78 -18.16 7.96
C ARG A 190 25.76 -17.60 6.93
N LEU A 191 26.92 -17.09 7.34
CA LEU A 191 27.98 -16.62 6.45
C LEU A 191 28.49 -17.74 5.53
N LEU A 192 28.76 -18.93 6.05
CA LEU A 192 29.22 -20.10 5.29
C LEU A 192 28.17 -20.61 4.30
N TRP A 193 26.91 -20.68 4.72
CA TRP A 193 25.80 -21.05 3.83
C TRP A 193 25.59 -20.03 2.71
N ASN A 194 25.80 -18.75 3.03
CA ASN A 194 25.75 -17.64 2.09
C ASN A 194 26.94 -17.70 1.11
N LEU A 195 28.16 -17.96 1.60
CA LEU A 195 29.38 -18.15 0.79
C LEU A 195 29.24 -19.32 -0.18
N ARG A 196 28.67 -20.45 0.25
CA ARG A 196 28.43 -21.61 -0.62
C ARG A 196 27.51 -21.28 -1.80
N ASN A 197 26.54 -20.41 -1.60
CA ASN A 197 25.59 -19.99 -2.63
C ASN A 197 25.95 -18.67 -3.32
N ILE A 198 27.14 -18.10 -3.05
CA ILE A 198 27.56 -16.80 -3.58
C ILE A 198 27.69 -16.80 -5.11
N LYS A 199 27.93 -17.98 -5.70
CA LYS A 199 28.06 -18.18 -7.15
C LYS A 199 26.72 -18.11 -7.90
N ASN A 200 25.58 -18.10 -7.21
CA ASN A 200 24.26 -17.98 -7.85
C ASN A 200 23.64 -16.61 -7.52
N PRO A 201 23.91 -15.57 -8.33
CA PRO A 201 23.34 -14.23 -8.12
C PRO A 201 21.80 -14.23 -8.19
N PHE A 202 21.19 -15.13 -8.95
CA PHE A 202 19.73 -15.27 -9.05
C PHE A 202 19.11 -15.92 -7.80
N TYR A 203 19.82 -16.81 -7.11
CA TYR A 203 19.40 -17.34 -5.81
C TYR A 203 19.29 -16.23 -4.76
N TRP A 204 20.24 -15.29 -4.77
CA TRP A 204 20.23 -14.13 -3.89
C TRP A 204 19.14 -13.12 -4.22
N LEU A 205 18.97 -12.85 -5.53
CA LEU A 205 17.90 -12.01 -6.02
C LEU A 205 16.52 -12.62 -5.73
N GLY A 206 16.38 -13.94 -5.78
CA GLY A 206 15.11 -14.63 -5.49
C GLY A 206 14.82 -14.79 -4.00
N LYS A 207 15.80 -15.23 -3.20
CA LYS A 207 15.58 -15.67 -1.81
C LYS A 207 15.29 -14.52 -0.85
N GLU A 208 16.00 -13.41 -0.98
CA GLU A 208 15.95 -12.35 0.05
C GLU A 208 15.06 -11.17 -0.35
N LEU A 209 14.91 -10.89 -1.65
CA LEU A 209 13.82 -10.04 -2.13
C LEU A 209 12.45 -10.72 -1.96
N SER A 210 12.36 -12.06 -2.02
CA SER A 210 11.08 -12.73 -1.79
C SER A 210 10.72 -12.80 -0.30
N GLN A 211 11.61 -13.16 0.62
CA GLN A 211 11.21 -13.35 2.02
C GLN A 211 10.97 -12.03 2.78
N GLU A 212 11.94 -11.11 2.81
CA GLU A 212 11.75 -9.81 3.47
C GLU A 212 10.70 -8.97 2.73
N GLY A 213 10.73 -8.97 1.40
CA GLY A 213 9.71 -8.32 0.59
C GLY A 213 8.32 -8.89 0.84
N TYR A 214 8.18 -10.22 0.96
CA TYR A 214 6.91 -10.87 1.30
C TYR A 214 6.38 -10.40 2.65
N PHE A 215 7.18 -10.46 3.72
CA PHE A 215 6.70 -10.04 5.04
C PHE A 215 6.39 -8.54 5.11
N LEU A 216 7.15 -7.70 4.41
CA LEU A 216 6.84 -6.27 4.28
C LEU A 216 5.51 -6.05 3.56
N MET A 217 5.28 -6.72 2.44
CA MET A 217 4.02 -6.61 1.71
C MET A 217 2.85 -7.19 2.51
N LEU A 218 3.08 -8.29 3.24
CA LEU A 218 2.08 -8.90 4.10
C LEU A 218 1.68 -7.98 5.24
N ARG A 219 2.66 -7.38 5.93
CA ARG A 219 2.41 -6.37 6.95
C ARG A 219 1.65 -5.17 6.38
N TRP A 220 2.07 -4.69 5.23
CA TRP A 220 1.37 -3.62 4.53
C TRP A 220 -0.08 -4.00 4.25
N PHE A 221 -0.31 -5.23 3.75
CA PHE A 221 -1.65 -5.73 3.45
C PHE A 221 -2.53 -5.81 4.70
N HIS A 222 -1.99 -6.28 5.83
CA HIS A 222 -2.73 -6.27 7.09
C HIS A 222 -3.02 -4.84 7.58
N ILE A 223 -2.09 -3.89 7.42
CA ILE A 223 -2.33 -2.48 7.72
C ILE A 223 -3.46 -1.96 6.84
N ALA A 224 -3.42 -2.24 5.54
CA ALA A 224 -4.47 -1.85 4.60
C ALA A 224 -5.82 -2.49 4.94
N LEU A 225 -5.86 -3.77 5.31
CA LEU A 225 -7.06 -4.47 5.75
C LEU A 225 -7.67 -3.81 6.98
N VAL A 226 -6.87 -3.65 8.05
CA VAL A 226 -7.30 -2.98 9.28
C VAL A 226 -7.79 -1.57 8.97
N ASN A 227 -7.08 -0.86 8.09
CA ASN A 227 -7.44 0.49 7.67
C ASN A 227 -8.81 0.52 6.98
N GLN A 228 -9.04 -0.34 6.00
CA GLN A 228 -10.30 -0.35 5.25
C GLN A 228 -11.48 -0.80 6.11
N VAL A 229 -11.32 -1.89 6.87
CA VAL A 229 -12.37 -2.39 7.76
C VAL A 229 -12.68 -1.37 8.85
N GLY A 230 -11.65 -0.77 9.46
CA GLY A 230 -11.83 0.21 10.54
C GLY A 230 -12.56 1.46 10.08
N LYS A 231 -12.21 2.00 8.91
CA LYS A 231 -12.91 3.16 8.33
C LYS A 231 -14.38 2.86 8.07
N GLU A 232 -14.68 1.71 7.49
CA GLU A 232 -16.06 1.34 7.18
C GLU A 232 -16.85 0.97 8.43
N ALA A 233 -16.20 0.41 9.46
CA ALA A 233 -16.81 0.21 10.77
C ALA A 233 -17.15 1.55 11.43
N ILE A 234 -16.21 2.50 11.44
CA ILE A 234 -16.45 3.86 11.97
C ILE A 234 -17.64 4.49 11.25
N ARG A 235 -17.65 4.45 9.91
CA ARG A 235 -18.77 4.94 9.09
C ARG A 235 -20.10 4.30 9.46
N LEU A 236 -20.10 2.99 9.66
CA LEU A 236 -21.28 2.21 10.00
C LEU A 236 -21.86 2.61 11.36
N TYR A 237 -21.04 2.74 12.40
CA TYR A 237 -21.51 3.02 13.76
C TYR A 237 -21.67 4.51 14.09
N SER A 238 -20.87 5.39 13.50
CA SER A 238 -21.04 6.86 13.62
C SER A 238 -22.24 7.39 12.83
N SER A 239 -22.75 6.60 11.86
CA SER A 239 -23.70 7.04 10.83
C SER A 239 -23.22 8.23 9.99
N ARG A 240 -21.93 8.60 10.07
CA ARG A 240 -21.34 9.71 9.31
C ARG A 240 -20.70 9.21 8.02
N PRO A 241 -20.87 9.92 6.88
CA PRO A 241 -20.17 9.55 5.66
C PRO A 241 -18.66 9.78 5.83
N PHE A 242 -17.86 8.75 5.56
CA PHE A 242 -16.41 8.94 5.39
C PHE A 242 -16.18 9.63 4.05
N ILE A 243 -15.50 10.76 4.08
CA ILE A 243 -15.02 11.45 2.89
C ILE A 243 -13.51 11.23 2.86
N HIS A 244 -13.03 10.34 2.00
CA HIS A 244 -11.60 10.32 1.72
C HIS A 244 -11.24 11.61 1.03
N ASP A 245 -10.28 12.37 1.55
CA ASP A 245 -9.85 13.61 0.89
C ASP A 245 -9.42 13.33 -0.55
N GLU A 246 -8.86 12.15 -0.84
CA GLU A 246 -8.60 11.71 -2.22
C GLU A 246 -9.89 11.45 -3.02
N GLU A 247 -10.89 10.73 -2.48
CA GLU A 247 -12.16 10.48 -3.17
C GLU A 247 -12.95 11.78 -3.38
N ARG A 248 -12.97 12.65 -2.37
CA ARG A 248 -13.52 14.01 -2.41
C ARG A 248 -12.87 14.82 -3.50
N ASP A 249 -11.55 14.92 -3.47
CA ASP A 249 -10.82 15.75 -4.40
C ASP A 249 -10.90 15.20 -5.82
N LEU A 250 -11.00 13.88 -5.99
CA LEU A 250 -11.27 13.25 -7.28
C LEU A 250 -12.68 13.59 -7.79
N ALA A 251 -13.69 13.47 -6.93
CA ALA A 251 -15.05 13.88 -7.26
C ALA A 251 -15.12 15.38 -7.59
N LEU A 252 -14.47 16.22 -6.79
CA LEU A 252 -14.35 17.66 -7.02
C LEU A 252 -13.60 17.96 -8.31
N ALA A 253 -12.54 17.23 -8.64
CA ALA A 253 -11.83 17.38 -9.90
C ALA A 253 -12.74 17.06 -11.08
N CYS A 254 -13.54 15.98 -11.01
CA CYS A 254 -14.53 15.67 -12.05
C CYS A 254 -15.57 16.78 -12.21
N LEU A 255 -16.10 17.29 -11.09
CA LEU A 255 -17.12 18.33 -11.09
C LEU A 255 -16.57 19.66 -11.63
N LYS A 256 -15.35 20.04 -11.25
CA LYS A 256 -14.67 21.23 -11.77
C LYS A 256 -14.40 21.11 -13.27
N VAL A 257 -13.86 19.98 -13.75
CA VAL A 257 -13.65 19.75 -15.18
C VAL A 257 -14.97 19.84 -15.95
N LEU A 258 -16.05 19.25 -15.42
CA LEU A 258 -17.37 19.35 -16.04
C LEU A 258 -17.89 20.79 -16.06
N HIS A 259 -17.67 21.53 -14.98
CA HIS A 259 -18.06 22.93 -14.86
C HIS A 259 -17.36 23.80 -15.92
N GLU A 260 -16.06 23.62 -16.11
CA GLU A 260 -15.27 24.30 -17.16
C GLU A 260 -15.77 23.95 -18.57
N CYS A 261 -16.11 22.68 -18.83
CA CYS A 261 -16.75 22.28 -20.09
C CYS A 261 -18.10 22.98 -20.32
N ARG A 262 -18.88 23.23 -19.26
CA ARG A 262 -20.15 23.96 -19.35
C ARG A 262 -19.93 25.43 -19.63
N GLN A 263 -19.08 26.09 -18.84
CA GLN A 263 -18.84 27.53 -18.97
C GLN A 263 -18.25 27.90 -20.33
N SER A 264 -17.40 27.06 -20.89
CA SER A 264 -16.84 27.26 -22.23
C SER A 264 -17.85 27.08 -23.37
N GLY A 265 -19.08 26.61 -23.09
CA GLY A 265 -20.10 26.29 -24.09
C GLY A 265 -19.80 25.03 -24.89
N ARG A 266 -18.88 24.18 -24.41
CA ARG A 266 -18.27 23.06 -25.16
C ARG A 266 -18.82 21.69 -24.75
N LEU A 267 -20.02 21.64 -24.18
CA LEU A 267 -20.64 20.37 -23.80
C LEU A 267 -21.33 19.72 -25.01
N ASP A 268 -20.53 19.41 -26.02
CA ASP A 268 -20.93 18.55 -27.12
C ASP A 268 -20.88 17.07 -26.68
N ALA A 269 -21.47 16.19 -27.51
CA ALA A 269 -21.51 14.77 -27.22
C ALA A 269 -20.10 14.17 -27.03
N GLY A 270 -19.10 14.63 -27.80
CA GLY A 270 -17.72 14.15 -27.72
C GLY A 270 -16.99 14.58 -26.45
N SER A 271 -17.23 15.77 -25.93
CA SER A 271 -16.64 16.23 -24.66
C SER A 271 -17.30 15.55 -23.46
N LEU A 272 -18.60 15.29 -23.51
CA LEU A 272 -19.28 14.49 -22.50
C LEU A 272 -18.76 13.05 -22.47
N GLU A 273 -18.57 12.42 -23.63
CA GLU A 273 -17.99 11.08 -23.73
C GLU A 273 -16.58 11.02 -23.10
N ARG A 274 -15.70 11.97 -23.47
CA ARG A 274 -14.35 12.08 -22.89
C ARG A 274 -14.39 12.27 -21.37
N TRP A 275 -15.31 13.09 -20.86
CA TRP A 275 -15.50 13.28 -19.43
C TRP A 275 -16.00 11.99 -18.73
N VAL A 276 -16.94 11.26 -19.33
CA VAL A 276 -17.40 9.97 -18.78
C VAL A 276 -16.25 8.97 -18.75
N VAL A 277 -15.45 8.88 -19.81
CA VAL A 277 -14.24 8.03 -19.85
C VAL A 277 -13.26 8.43 -18.76
N PHE A 278 -13.05 9.73 -18.55
CA PHE A 278 -12.23 10.26 -17.46
C PHE A 278 -12.72 9.78 -16.09
N VAL A 279 -14.01 10.00 -15.77
CA VAL A 279 -14.63 9.58 -14.49
C VAL A 279 -14.51 8.06 -14.30
N CYS A 280 -14.80 7.29 -15.35
CA CYS A 280 -14.71 5.83 -15.33
C CYS A 280 -13.27 5.34 -15.09
N GLY A 281 -12.28 6.06 -15.63
CA GLY A 281 -10.85 5.78 -15.47
C GLY A 281 -10.28 6.11 -14.09
N LEU A 282 -11.05 6.74 -13.19
CA LEU A 282 -10.56 7.09 -11.86
C LEU A 282 -10.44 5.85 -10.96
N PRO A 283 -9.24 5.58 -10.40
CA PRO A 283 -8.95 4.32 -9.72
C PRO A 283 -9.56 4.21 -8.32
N VAL A 284 -9.75 5.34 -7.63
CA VAL A 284 -10.14 5.38 -6.21
C VAL A 284 -11.64 5.52 -6.01
N LEU A 285 -12.36 6.10 -6.98
CA LEU A 285 -13.81 6.23 -6.89
C LEU A 285 -14.49 4.89 -7.11
N ASP A 286 -15.37 4.50 -6.19
CA ASP A 286 -16.20 3.32 -6.35
C ASP A 286 -17.27 3.52 -7.44
N ALA A 287 -17.84 2.41 -7.93
CA ALA A 287 -18.81 2.43 -9.02
C ALA A 287 -20.05 3.26 -8.71
N ASN A 288 -20.54 3.26 -7.47
CA ASN A 288 -21.72 4.04 -7.09
C ASN A 288 -21.38 5.54 -7.07
N SER A 289 -20.21 5.93 -6.58
CA SER A 289 -19.75 7.33 -6.63
C SER A 289 -19.58 7.81 -8.07
N LYS A 290 -19.01 7.00 -8.96
CA LYS A 290 -18.92 7.30 -10.41
C LYS A 290 -20.30 7.49 -11.03
N LEU A 291 -21.23 6.57 -10.79
CA LEU A 291 -22.60 6.66 -11.31
C LEU A 291 -23.35 7.87 -10.76
N ARG A 292 -23.16 8.22 -9.48
CA ARG A 292 -23.74 9.44 -8.89
C ARG A 292 -23.20 10.69 -9.56
N LEU A 293 -21.89 10.78 -9.80
CA LEU A 293 -21.28 11.90 -10.52
C LEU A 293 -21.83 12.01 -11.94
N ILE A 294 -21.90 10.90 -12.68
CA ILE A 294 -22.44 10.88 -14.05
C ILE A 294 -23.92 11.26 -14.06
N ARG A 295 -24.72 10.73 -13.13
CA ARG A 295 -26.14 11.05 -13.02
C ARG A 295 -26.35 12.53 -12.68
N GLY A 296 -25.62 13.06 -11.70
CA GLY A 296 -25.69 14.49 -11.33
C GLY A 296 -25.29 15.39 -12.50
N ALA A 297 -24.25 15.01 -13.23
CA ALA A 297 -23.85 15.67 -14.47
C ALA A 297 -24.99 15.68 -15.51
N CYS A 298 -25.60 14.54 -15.80
CA CYS A 298 -26.70 14.46 -16.78
C CYS A 298 -27.95 15.23 -16.32
N SER A 299 -28.23 15.26 -15.02
CA SER A 299 -29.39 15.97 -14.46
C SER A 299 -29.20 17.48 -14.34
N GLY A 300 -27.99 18.00 -14.60
CA GLY A 300 -27.69 19.42 -14.39
C GLY A 300 -27.46 19.80 -12.92
N ASP A 301 -27.56 18.85 -12.00
CA ASP A 301 -27.47 19.04 -10.55
C ASP A 301 -26.00 19.09 -10.12
N LEU A 302 -25.40 20.27 -10.29
CA LEU A 302 -24.06 20.58 -9.80
C LEU A 302 -24.18 21.28 -8.44
N PRO A 303 -23.35 20.92 -7.44
CA PRO A 303 -23.32 21.66 -6.21
C PRO A 303 -22.99 23.13 -6.49
N PRO A 304 -23.74 24.08 -5.89
CA PRO A 304 -23.37 25.48 -5.97
C PRO A 304 -21.97 25.67 -5.40
N ASP A 305 -21.19 26.59 -5.98
CA ASP A 305 -19.85 26.95 -5.50
C ASP A 305 -18.75 25.88 -5.62
N VAL A 306 -18.91 24.86 -6.47
CA VAL A 306 -17.85 23.87 -6.77
C VAL A 306 -16.50 24.53 -7.09
N GLU A 307 -16.50 25.69 -7.75
CA GLU A 307 -15.28 26.43 -8.10
C GLU A 307 -14.48 26.89 -6.89
N LYS A 308 -15.18 27.31 -5.82
CA LYS A 308 -14.58 27.90 -4.61
C LYS A 308 -13.94 26.85 -3.70
N GLU A 309 -14.30 25.57 -3.85
CA GLU A 309 -13.74 24.50 -3.03
C GLU A 309 -12.29 24.18 -3.42
N ASP A 310 -11.39 24.19 -2.43
CA ASP A 310 -10.00 23.81 -2.63
C ASP A 310 -9.78 22.29 -2.54
N PHE A 311 -8.81 21.82 -3.34
CA PHE A 311 -8.26 20.47 -3.24
C PHE A 311 -7.42 20.34 -1.96
N ARG A 312 -7.77 19.34 -1.15
CA ARG A 312 -7.05 19.02 0.11
C ARG A 312 -5.76 18.23 -0.13
N THR A 313 -5.64 17.59 -1.28
CA THR A 313 -4.57 16.65 -1.63
C THR A 313 -3.84 17.08 -2.91
N SER A 314 -2.54 16.76 -2.99
CA SER A 314 -1.75 16.98 -4.21
C SER A 314 -2.20 16.09 -5.38
N ARG A 315 -2.75 14.90 -5.08
CA ARG A 315 -3.32 14.00 -6.08
C ARG A 315 -4.58 14.58 -6.71
N GLY A 316 -5.46 15.18 -5.91
CA GLY A 316 -6.62 15.93 -6.39
C GLY A 316 -6.26 16.96 -7.46
N LYS A 317 -5.27 17.81 -7.15
CA LYS A 317 -4.74 18.82 -8.07
C LYS A 317 -4.20 18.20 -9.37
N LYS A 318 -3.43 17.12 -9.28
CA LYS A 318 -2.89 16.41 -10.46
C LYS A 318 -3.99 15.80 -11.34
N TRP A 319 -5.03 15.24 -10.72
CA TRP A 319 -6.16 14.68 -11.46
C TRP A 319 -7.00 15.76 -12.13
N TYR A 320 -7.18 16.90 -11.47
CA TYR A 320 -7.80 18.07 -12.09
C TYR A 320 -7.03 18.54 -13.30
N GLN A 321 -5.70 18.72 -13.18
CA GLN A 321 -4.84 19.08 -14.31
C GLN A 321 -4.96 18.09 -15.47
N LYS A 322 -4.92 16.78 -15.17
CA LYS A 322 -5.10 15.72 -16.17
C LYS A 322 -6.49 15.74 -16.82
N GLY A 323 -7.53 16.08 -16.07
CA GLY A 323 -8.88 16.25 -16.61
C GLY A 323 -8.97 17.47 -17.53
N MET A 324 -8.29 18.57 -17.18
CA MET A 324 -8.22 19.77 -18.01
C MET A 324 -7.46 19.56 -19.32
N GLU A 325 -6.49 18.64 -19.37
CA GLU A 325 -5.86 18.22 -20.64
C GLU A 325 -6.86 17.61 -21.64
N MET A 326 -8.00 17.08 -21.15
CA MET A 326 -9.06 16.53 -22.01
C MET A 326 -10.02 17.60 -22.51
N VAL A 327 -10.02 18.79 -21.90
CA VAL A 327 -10.81 19.94 -22.34
C VAL A 327 -10.08 20.58 -23.52
N PRO A 328 -10.66 20.60 -24.74
CA PRO A 328 -9.99 21.21 -25.88
C PRO A 328 -9.66 22.67 -25.57
N ARG A 329 -8.45 23.13 -25.90
CA ARG A 329 -8.02 24.53 -25.70
C ARG A 329 -8.76 25.46 -26.66
N LYS A 330 -8.92 26.71 -26.25
CA LYS A 330 -9.65 27.72 -27.05
C LYS A 330 -8.88 28.13 -28.32
N ASP A 331 -7.58 27.89 -28.36
CA ASP A 331 -6.65 28.44 -29.37
C ASP A 331 -6.22 27.41 -30.43
N SER A 332 -6.97 26.31 -30.60
CA SER A 332 -6.66 25.24 -31.57
C SER A 332 -7.56 25.25 -32.82
N GLU A 333 -8.37 26.30 -32.98
CA GLU A 333 -9.07 26.69 -34.22
C GLU A 333 -8.54 28.05 -34.66
#